data_AF-A0A3N5QCB9-F1
#
_entry.id   AF-A0A3N5QCB9-F1
#
_cell.length_a   1.000
_cell.length_b   1.000
_cell.length_c   1.000
_cell.angle_alpha   90.00
_cell.angle_beta   90.00
_cell.angle_gamma   90.00
#
_symmetry.space_group_name_H-M   'P 1'
#
loop_
_entity.id
_entity.type
_entity.pdbx_description
1 polymer ?
#
loop_
_entity_poly.entity_id
_entity_poly.type
_entity_poly.pdbx_seq_one_letter_code
_entity_poly.pdbx_strand_id
1 'polypeptide(L)'
;MTYTYLFLSLFAVLTAFFIAALAVDTAVRAQPITWTVALEPLAIPGMPGLQSFASAQVDGKIILFGGRLDGLHRRQPPVSFLAADNNTSIWVIDPAAKTVRSASVNTLPTPLTEQLQSTNMQFHPFGDHLVIIG
;
A
#
# COMPACT_ATOMS: atom_id res chain seq x y z
N MET A 1 66.46 -22.48 10.30
CA MET A 1 65.57 -23.60 10.73
C MET A 1 64.38 -23.09 11.51
N THR A 2 64.55 -22.46 12.69
CA THR A 2 63.43 -22.04 13.58
C THR A 2 62.40 -21.09 12.95
N TYR A 3 62.83 -20.08 12.19
CA TYR A 3 61.91 -19.14 11.53
C TYR A 3 61.05 -19.77 10.43
N THR A 4 61.58 -20.79 9.74
CA THR A 4 60.85 -21.54 8.72
C THR A 4 59.72 -22.36 9.34
N TYR A 5 59.98 -23.01 10.48
CA TYR A 5 58.94 -23.75 11.23
C TYR A 5 57.88 -22.82 11.83
N LEU A 6 58.26 -21.63 12.29
CA LEU A 6 57.31 -20.63 12.79
C LEU A 6 56.42 -20.07 11.66
N PHE A 7 56.98 -19.81 10.47
CA PHE A 7 56.23 -19.36 9.31
C PHE A 7 55.25 -20.43 8.79
N LEU A 8 55.70 -21.69 8.70
CA LEU A 8 54.86 -22.80 8.24
C LEU A 8 53.72 -23.11 9.23
N SER A 9 53.98 -23.02 10.54
CA SER A 9 52.94 -23.21 11.56
C SER A 9 51.92 -22.07 11.59
N LEU A 10 52.36 -20.81 11.46
CA LEU A 10 51.45 -19.67 11.36
C LEU A 10 50.59 -19.74 10.08
N PHE A 11 51.19 -20.09 8.95
CA PHE A 11 50.47 -20.28 7.69
C PHE A 11 49.41 -21.38 7.83
N ALA A 12 49.78 -22.54 8.40
CA ALA A 12 48.84 -23.64 8.63
C ALA A 12 47.66 -23.25 9.54
N VAL A 13 47.91 -22.49 10.61
CA VAL A 13 46.86 -22.00 11.53
C VAL A 13 45.93 -21.02 10.81
N LEU A 14 46.47 -20.08 10.04
CA LEU A 14 45.68 -19.11 9.27
C LEU A 14 44.86 -19.79 8.19
N THR A 15 45.43 -20.78 7.48
CA THR A 15 44.69 -21.57 6.50
C THR A 15 43.58 -22.39 7.15
N ALA A 16 43.83 -23.00 8.31
CA ALA A 16 42.79 -23.73 9.05
C ALA A 16 41.67 -22.78 9.52
N PHE A 17 42.00 -21.58 9.98
CA PHE A 17 41.01 -20.57 10.38
C PHE A 17 40.19 -20.07 9.19
N PHE A 18 40.83 -19.87 8.03
CA PHE A 18 40.16 -19.45 6.81
C PHE A 18 39.21 -20.54 6.27
N ILE A 19 39.63 -21.81 6.29
CA ILE A 19 38.77 -22.95 5.94
C ILE A 19 37.59 -23.08 6.91
N ALA A 20 37.82 -22.89 8.21
CA ALA A 20 36.77 -22.90 9.22
C ALA A 20 35.77 -21.75 9.02
N ALA A 21 36.25 -20.54 8.67
CA ALA A 21 35.39 -19.40 8.36
C ALA A 21 34.54 -19.62 7.08
N LEU A 22 35.13 -20.21 6.03
CA LEU A 22 34.41 -20.60 4.82
C LEU A 22 33.35 -21.68 5.08
N ALA A 23 33.55 -22.56 6.07
CA ALA A 23 32.58 -23.59 6.42
C ALA A 23 31.35 -23.04 7.18
N VAL A 24 31.44 -21.84 7.79
CA VAL A 24 30.34 -21.21 8.54
C VAL A 24 29.25 -20.62 7.60
N ASP A 25 29.54 -20.46 6.31
CA ASP A 25 28.65 -19.77 5.36
C ASP A 25 27.44 -20.62 4.87
N THR A 26 27.25 -21.83 5.41
CA THR A 26 26.14 -22.72 5.01
C THR A 26 24.94 -22.71 5.95
N ALA A 27 25.03 -22.03 7.09
CA ALA A 27 23.99 -22.03 8.13
C ALA A 27 22.97 -20.86 8.03
N VAL A 28 23.22 -19.85 7.20
CA VAL A 28 22.26 -18.75 6.97
C VAL A 28 21.36 -19.11 5.79
N ARG A 29 20.52 -20.12 5.96
CA ARG A 29 19.43 -20.38 5.02
C ARG A 29 18.27 -19.46 5.40
N ALA A 30 17.83 -18.63 4.46
CA ALA A 30 16.54 -17.96 4.60
C ALA A 30 15.46 -19.02 4.89
N GLN A 31 14.59 -18.76 5.87
CA GLN A 31 13.50 -19.68 6.22
C GLN A 31 12.69 -20.00 4.95
N PRO A 32 12.41 -21.28 4.64
CA PRO A 32 11.59 -21.60 3.48
C PRO A 32 10.20 -20.99 3.69
N ILE A 33 9.77 -20.14 2.76
CA ILE A 33 8.42 -19.59 2.75
C ILE A 33 7.45 -20.73 2.42
N THR A 34 6.52 -21.03 3.33
CA THR A 34 5.56 -22.14 3.21
C THR A 34 4.18 -21.69 2.74
N TRP A 35 4.01 -20.42 2.37
CA TRP A 35 2.72 -19.84 1.99
C TRP A 35 2.89 -18.84 0.86
N THR A 36 1.83 -18.66 0.06
CA THR A 36 1.75 -17.64 -0.98
C THR A 36 0.52 -16.77 -0.76
N VAL A 37 0.58 -15.53 -1.22
CA VAL A 37 -0.55 -14.60 -1.21
C VAL A 37 -0.91 -14.33 -2.67
N ALA A 38 -2.19 -14.48 -2.99
CA ALA A 38 -2.75 -14.14 -4.28
C ALA A 38 -3.99 -13.26 -4.08
N LEU A 39 -4.29 -12.44 -5.08
CA LEU A 39 -5.51 -11.64 -5.13
C LEU A 39 -6.39 -12.18 -6.25
N GLU A 40 -7.65 -12.46 -5.93
CA GLU A 40 -8.67 -12.79 -6.92
C GLU A 40 -9.61 -11.60 -7.10
N PRO A 41 -9.89 -11.16 -8.34
CA PRO A 41 -10.81 -10.06 -8.59
C PRO A 41 -12.24 -10.42 -8.18
N LEU A 42 -12.85 -9.59 -7.34
CA LEU A 42 -14.29 -9.63 -7.09
C LEU A 42 -14.99 -8.63 -8.02
N ALA A 43 -15.68 -9.14 -9.05
CA ALA A 43 -16.47 -8.30 -9.95
C ALA A 43 -17.77 -7.84 -9.27
N ILE A 44 -17.89 -6.53 -9.05
CA ILE A 44 -19.09 -5.86 -8.55
C ILE A 44 -19.56 -4.87 -9.62
N PRO A 45 -20.71 -5.11 -10.29
CA PRO A 45 -21.24 -4.18 -11.28
C PRO A 45 -21.52 -2.79 -10.69
N GLY A 46 -21.19 -1.74 -11.45
CA GLY A 46 -21.44 -0.35 -11.04
C GLY A 46 -20.36 0.27 -10.15
N MET A 47 -19.22 -0.39 -9.93
CA MET A 47 -18.07 0.22 -9.27
C MET A 47 -17.58 1.46 -10.02
N PRO A 48 -17.26 2.56 -9.33
CA PRO A 48 -16.67 3.73 -9.97
C PRO A 48 -15.21 3.46 -10.37
N GLY A 49 -14.78 4.04 -11.48
CA GLY A 49 -13.36 4.22 -11.75
C GLY A 49 -12.81 5.29 -10.82
N LEU A 50 -12.29 4.90 -9.66
CA LEU A 50 -11.89 5.83 -8.59
C LEU A 50 -10.46 5.57 -8.14
N GLN A 51 -9.68 6.64 -8.02
CA GLN A 51 -8.31 6.60 -7.51
C GLN A 51 -8.09 7.60 -6.38
N SER A 52 -7.15 7.33 -5.47
CA SER A 52 -6.77 8.23 -4.36
C SER A 52 -7.95 8.64 -3.46
N PHE A 53 -8.89 7.73 -3.27
CA PHE A 53 -10.04 7.91 -2.39
C PHE A 53 -9.70 7.64 -0.93
N ALA A 54 -10.46 8.25 -0.02
CA ALA A 54 -10.55 7.81 1.36
C ALA A 54 -11.57 6.68 1.51
N SER A 55 -11.35 5.77 2.45
CA SER A 55 -12.26 4.66 2.70
C SER A 55 -12.54 4.41 4.18
N ALA A 56 -13.75 3.95 4.45
CA ALA A 56 -14.18 3.42 5.74
C ALA A 56 -14.93 2.10 5.53
N GLN A 57 -15.04 1.31 6.61
CA GLN A 57 -15.85 0.10 6.64
C GLN A 57 -16.87 0.20 7.78
N VAL A 58 -18.12 -0.12 7.48
CA VAL A 58 -19.22 -0.17 8.46
C VAL A 58 -20.17 -1.30 8.08
N ASP A 59 -20.51 -2.19 9.01
CA ASP A 59 -21.43 -3.31 8.81
C ASP A 59 -21.15 -4.15 7.54
N GLY A 60 -19.86 -4.44 7.30
CA GLY A 60 -19.39 -5.19 6.14
C GLY A 60 -19.46 -4.45 4.80
N LYS A 61 -19.86 -3.18 4.80
CA LYS A 61 -19.90 -2.30 3.63
C LYS A 61 -18.68 -1.41 3.60
N ILE A 62 -18.23 -1.09 2.40
CA ILE A 62 -17.13 -0.15 2.16
C ILE A 62 -17.75 1.17 1.74
N ILE A 63 -17.31 2.26 2.36
CA ILE A 63 -17.70 3.62 1.97
C ILE A 63 -16.48 4.34 1.42
N LEU A 64 -16.61 4.95 0.23
CA LEU A 64 -15.54 5.70 -0.43
C LEU A 64 -15.88 7.19 -0.52
N PHE A 65 -14.89 8.03 -0.26
CA PHE A 65 -14.98 9.49 -0.27
C PHE A 65 -13.85 10.10 -1.12
N GLY A 66 -14.11 11.24 -1.75
CA GLY A 66 -13.11 11.97 -2.53
C GLY A 66 -12.42 11.13 -3.59
N GLY A 67 -11.21 11.53 -3.94
CA GLY A 67 -10.45 10.93 -5.03
C GLY A 67 -10.84 11.50 -6.39
N ARG A 68 -10.35 10.85 -7.44
CA ARG A 68 -10.44 11.32 -8.82
C ARG A 68 -10.89 10.22 -9.79
N LEU A 69 -11.50 10.65 -10.89
CA LEU A 69 -12.11 9.79 -11.92
C LEU A 69 -11.24 9.62 -13.17
N ASP A 70 -10.28 10.51 -13.41
CA ASP A 70 -9.35 10.48 -14.55
C ASP A 70 -8.26 9.40 -14.43
N GLY A 71 -8.13 8.80 -13.24
CA GLY A 71 -7.18 7.74 -12.96
C GLY A 71 -5.74 8.27 -12.79
N LEU A 72 -4.78 7.61 -13.45
CA LEU A 72 -3.36 7.90 -13.24
C LEU A 72 -3.01 9.32 -13.66
N HIS A 73 -2.50 10.10 -12.71
CA HIS A 73 -2.03 11.47 -12.95
C HIS A 73 -1.14 11.53 -14.19
N ARG A 74 -1.47 12.44 -15.12
CA ARG A 74 -0.60 12.80 -16.25
C ARG A 74 0.70 13.29 -15.62
N ARG A 75 1.80 12.53 -15.70
CA ARG A 75 3.07 12.76 -14.98
C ARG A 75 3.75 14.07 -15.40
N GLN A 76 3.12 15.20 -15.08
CA GLN A 76 3.43 16.55 -15.53
C GLN A 76 3.47 17.46 -14.31
N PRO A 77 4.57 17.49 -13.55
CA PRO A 77 4.79 18.56 -12.58
C PRO A 77 4.77 19.90 -13.34
N PRO A 78 4.04 20.96 -12.92
CA PRO A 78 3.27 21.15 -11.67
C PRO A 78 1.74 21.18 -11.86
N VAL A 79 1.20 20.49 -12.87
CA VAL A 79 -0.22 20.62 -13.25
C VAL A 79 -1.09 19.87 -12.24
N SER A 80 -2.01 20.56 -11.58
CA SER A 80 -3.01 19.93 -10.71
C SER A 80 -4.04 19.14 -11.55
N PHE A 81 -4.71 18.18 -10.91
CA PHE A 81 -5.85 17.50 -11.51
C PHE A 81 -6.94 18.49 -11.93
N LEU A 82 -7.71 18.14 -12.97
CA LEU A 82 -8.84 18.95 -13.41
C LEU A 82 -9.98 18.82 -12.40
N ALA A 83 -10.60 19.94 -12.04
CA ALA A 83 -11.76 19.94 -11.15
C ALA A 83 -12.94 19.12 -11.69
N ALA A 84 -13.04 18.99 -13.01
CA ALA A 84 -14.05 18.16 -13.67
C ALA A 84 -13.90 16.65 -13.35
N ASP A 85 -12.71 16.24 -12.93
CA ASP A 85 -12.38 14.84 -12.63
C ASP A 85 -12.40 14.55 -11.12
N ASN A 86 -12.78 15.53 -10.29
CA ASN A 86 -13.04 15.32 -8.87
C ASN A 86 -14.20 14.33 -8.69
N ASN A 87 -14.07 13.38 -7.76
CA ASN A 87 -15.21 12.56 -7.37
C ASN A 87 -16.18 13.39 -6.50
N THR A 88 -17.37 13.63 -7.04
CA THR A 88 -18.45 14.38 -6.35
C THR A 88 -19.53 13.45 -5.77
N SER A 89 -19.19 12.20 -5.53
CA SER A 89 -20.08 11.19 -4.96
C SER A 89 -19.45 10.45 -3.78
N ILE A 90 -20.26 10.20 -2.75
CA ILE A 90 -19.96 9.20 -1.72
C ILE A 90 -20.50 7.87 -2.24
N TRP A 91 -19.66 6.83 -2.21
CA TRP A 91 -20.01 5.51 -2.71
C TRP A 91 -20.16 4.53 -1.56
N VAL A 92 -21.22 3.73 -1.57
CA VAL A 92 -21.46 2.64 -0.62
C VAL A 92 -21.47 1.32 -1.38
N ILE A 93 -20.52 0.46 -1.05
CA ILE A 93 -20.31 -0.84 -1.70
C ILE A 93 -20.67 -1.93 -0.70
N ASP A 94 -21.59 -2.78 -1.10
CA ASP A 94 -21.91 -4.02 -0.39
C ASP A 94 -21.29 -5.20 -1.16
N PRO A 95 -20.13 -5.73 -0.71
CA PRO A 95 -19.46 -6.82 -1.42
C PRO A 95 -20.22 -8.15 -1.33
N ALA A 96 -21.03 -8.36 -0.30
CA ALA A 96 -21.83 -9.58 -0.13
C ALA A 96 -23.03 -9.59 -1.09
N ALA A 97 -23.76 -8.47 -1.16
CA ALA A 97 -24.88 -8.30 -2.08
C ALA A 97 -24.44 -7.94 -3.51
N LYS A 98 -23.17 -7.61 -3.72
CA LYS A 98 -22.60 -7.09 -4.98
C LYS A 98 -23.36 -5.88 -5.51
N THR A 99 -23.68 -4.94 -4.61
CA THR A 99 -24.38 -3.70 -4.96
C THR A 99 -23.53 -2.47 -4.70
N VAL A 100 -23.70 -1.46 -5.55
CA VAL A 100 -23.10 -0.14 -5.39
C VAL A 100 -24.21 0.90 -5.36
N ARG A 101 -24.16 1.81 -4.39
CA ARG A 101 -25.05 2.97 -4.29
C ARG A 101 -24.21 4.22 -4.12
N SER A 102 -24.75 5.37 -4.49
CA SER A 102 -24.07 6.63 -4.31
C SER A 102 -25.02 7.77 -3.93
N ALA A 103 -24.45 8.79 -3.32
CA ALA A 103 -25.10 10.06 -3.05
C ALA A 103 -24.14 11.21 -3.39
N SER A 104 -24.64 12.28 -3.99
CA SER A 104 -23.79 13.40 -4.39
C SER A 104 -23.40 14.26 -3.20
N VAL A 105 -22.11 14.60 -3.10
CA VAL A 105 -21.62 15.55 -2.07
C VAL A 105 -22.16 16.96 -2.29
N ASN A 106 -22.59 17.30 -3.52
CA ASN A 106 -23.12 18.63 -3.85
C ASN A 106 -24.43 18.97 -3.13
N THR A 107 -25.04 17.99 -2.46
CA THR A 107 -26.22 18.19 -1.59
C THR A 107 -25.84 18.67 -0.18
N LEU A 108 -24.56 18.61 0.18
CA LEU A 108 -24.02 19.03 1.46
C LEU A 108 -23.67 20.53 1.45
N PRO A 109 -23.55 21.18 2.63
CA PRO A 109 -23.02 22.53 2.75
C PRO A 109 -21.64 22.67 2.08
N THR A 110 -21.37 23.84 1.50
CA THR A 110 -20.14 24.14 0.74
C THR A 110 -18.85 23.67 1.43
N PRO A 111 -18.61 23.91 2.74
CA PRO A 111 -17.36 23.46 3.37
C PRO A 111 -17.15 21.94 3.32
N LEU A 112 -18.23 21.16 3.35
CA LEU A 112 -18.16 19.70 3.24
C LEU A 112 -18.01 19.26 1.79
N THR A 113 -18.75 19.88 0.87
CA THR A 113 -18.63 19.62 -0.57
C THR A 113 -17.21 19.83 -1.06
N GLU A 114 -16.58 20.95 -0.68
CA GLU A 114 -15.20 21.30 -1.05
C GLU A 114 -14.18 20.32 -0.48
N GLN A 115 -14.31 19.94 0.80
CA GLN A 115 -13.40 18.99 1.42
C GLN A 115 -13.57 17.57 0.85
N LEU A 116 -14.81 17.10 0.68
CA LEU A 116 -15.10 15.72 0.28
C LEU A 116 -14.90 15.45 -1.21
N GLN A 117 -14.63 16.47 -2.03
CA GLN A 117 -14.24 16.33 -3.44
C GLN A 117 -12.72 16.40 -3.67
N SER A 118 -11.90 16.48 -2.63
CA SER A 118 -10.43 16.51 -2.75
C SER A 118 -9.90 15.27 -3.48
N THR A 119 -8.94 15.48 -4.39
CA THR A 119 -8.45 14.45 -5.33
C THR A 119 -7.40 13.50 -4.74
N ASN A 120 -6.91 13.79 -3.53
CA ASN A 120 -5.89 12.99 -2.83
C ASN A 120 -5.83 13.29 -1.31
N MET A 121 -6.98 13.20 -0.63
CA MET A 121 -7.07 13.39 0.82
C MET A 121 -6.34 12.26 1.59
N GLN A 122 -5.78 12.61 2.75
CA GLN A 122 -5.30 11.63 3.72
C GLN A 122 -6.45 11.23 4.64
N PHE A 123 -6.43 9.98 5.12
CA PHE A 123 -7.49 9.48 6.00
C PHE A 123 -6.97 8.44 6.99
N HIS A 124 -7.63 8.36 8.14
CA HIS A 124 -7.35 7.38 9.17
C HIS A 124 -8.63 6.99 9.93
N PRO A 125 -8.98 5.70 10.01
CA PRO A 125 -10.03 5.23 10.91
C PRO A 125 -9.59 5.37 12.38
N PHE A 126 -10.43 5.97 13.21
CA PHE A 126 -10.20 6.12 14.65
C PHE A 126 -11.49 5.85 15.42
N GLY A 127 -11.59 4.67 16.04
CA GLY A 127 -12.83 4.23 16.69
C GLY A 127 -13.97 4.09 15.67
N ASP A 128 -15.09 4.73 15.95
CA ASP A 128 -16.26 4.85 15.08
C ASP A 128 -16.19 6.05 14.10
N HIS A 129 -15.05 6.75 14.06
CA HIS A 129 -14.83 7.89 13.19
C HIS A 129 -13.89 7.56 12.03
N LEU A 130 -14.14 8.20 10.87
CA LEU A 130 -13.16 8.37 9.81
C LEU A 130 -12.63 9.79 9.88
N VAL A 131 -11.36 9.96 10.22
CA VAL A 131 -10.69 11.26 10.17
C VAL A 131 -10.16 11.47 8.76
N ILE A 132 -10.52 12.60 8.14
CA ILE A 132 -10.09 12.99 6.80
C ILE A 132 -9.43 14.36 6.88
N ILE A 133 -8.27 14.51 6.24
CA ILE A 133 -7.54 15.77 6.15
C ILE A 133 -6.93 15.95 4.74
N GLY A 134 -6.71 17.21 4.35
CA GLY A 134 -6.03 17.55 3.09
C GLY A 134 -6.98 17.97 1.99
#